data_AF-A0A8S8YNY0-F1
#
_entry.id   AF-A0A8S8YNY0-F1
#
_cell.length_a   1.000
_cell.length_b   1.000
_cell.length_c   1.000
_cell.angle_alpha   90.00
_cell.angle_beta   90.00
_cell.angle_gamma   90.00
#
_symmetry.space_group_name_H-M   'P 1'
#
loop_
_entity.id
_entity.type
_entity.pdbx_description
1 polymer ?
#
loop_
_entity_poly.entity_id
_entity_poly.type
_entity_poly.pdbx_seq_one_letter_code
_entity_poly.pdbx_strand_id
1 'polypeptide(L)'
;MLSLYAIKYPDTLLIESLTDKARSDVRRLSAYLHFTHHTYSIWDEDTRKGLSKLGIQIPSLEHADPFVYGAYISSIELLKDVAPFTCFLEHDVPRQRLFQSALAAYGREG
;
A
#
# COMPACT_ATOMS: atom_id res chain seq x y z
N MET A 1 -13.55 -14.79 0.18
CA MET A 1 -12.60 -14.63 -0.95
C MET A 1 -13.29 -14.06 -2.20
N LEU A 2 -14.50 -14.51 -2.60
CA LEU A 2 -15.24 -13.83 -3.68
C LEU A 2 -15.46 -12.32 -3.43
N SER A 3 -15.70 -11.92 -2.18
CA SER A 3 -15.83 -10.51 -1.78
C SER A 3 -14.58 -9.66 -2.08
N LEU A 4 -13.38 -10.25 -2.11
CA LEU A 4 -12.15 -9.50 -2.41
C LEU A 4 -12.05 -9.06 -3.88
N TYR A 5 -12.75 -9.76 -4.79
CA TYR A 5 -12.85 -9.34 -6.20
C TYR A 5 -13.78 -8.13 -6.40
N ALA A 6 -14.72 -7.90 -5.46
CA ALA A 6 -15.65 -6.78 -5.53
C ALA A 6 -15.07 -5.48 -4.95
N ILE A 7 -13.92 -5.55 -4.28
CA ILE A 7 -13.25 -4.37 -3.73
C ILE A 7 -12.74 -3.50 -4.88
N LYS A 8 -13.09 -2.22 -4.85
CA LYS A 8 -12.63 -1.23 -5.81
C LYS A 8 -11.44 -0.48 -5.24
N TYR A 9 -10.39 -0.31 -6.02
CA TYR A 9 -9.27 0.53 -5.62
C TYR A 9 -9.70 2.00 -5.44
N PRO A 10 -9.20 2.72 -4.41
CA PRO A 10 -8.39 2.28 -3.27
C PRO A 10 -9.21 1.88 -2.03
N ASP A 11 -10.53 1.68 -2.15
CA ASP A 11 -11.42 1.29 -1.05
C ASP A 11 -10.93 -0.03 -0.42
N THR A 12 -10.90 -0.08 0.91
CA THR A 12 -10.46 -1.22 1.72
C THR A 12 -11.54 -1.71 2.67
N LEU A 13 -12.71 -1.06 2.73
CA LEU A 13 -13.75 -1.32 3.73
C LEU A 13 -14.27 -2.77 3.66
N LEU A 14 -14.28 -3.39 2.49
CA LEU A 14 -14.68 -4.79 2.35
C LEU A 14 -13.73 -5.79 3.04
N ILE A 15 -12.51 -5.38 3.42
CA ILE A 15 -11.61 -6.19 4.27
C ILE A 15 -12.22 -6.43 5.65
N GLU A 16 -13.05 -5.50 6.12
CA GLU A 16 -13.70 -5.59 7.44
C GLU A 16 -14.67 -6.78 7.54
N SER A 17 -15.23 -7.20 6.40
CA SER A 17 -16.11 -8.37 6.28
C SER A 17 -15.38 -9.72 6.35
N LEU A 18 -14.04 -9.72 6.31
CA LEU A 18 -13.25 -10.94 6.36
C LEU A 18 -13.17 -11.49 7.79
N THR A 19 -12.97 -12.81 7.89
CA THR A 19 -12.71 -13.45 9.18
C THR A 19 -11.39 -12.97 9.78
N ASP A 20 -11.27 -13.02 11.11
CA ASP A 20 -10.05 -12.61 11.83
C ASP A 20 -8.80 -13.33 11.30
N LYS A 21 -8.94 -14.63 10.98
CA LYS A 21 -7.86 -15.44 10.38
C LYS A 21 -7.42 -14.92 9.00
N ALA A 22 -8.33 -14.36 8.20
CA ALA A 22 -7.98 -13.78 6.92
C ALA A 22 -7.34 -12.39 7.09
N ARG A 23 -7.68 -11.66 8.16
CA ARG A 23 -7.10 -10.35 8.50
C ARG A 23 -5.82 -10.45 9.32
N SER A 24 -5.45 -11.62 9.84
CA SER A 24 -4.34 -11.77 10.79
C SER A 24 -2.95 -11.44 10.23
N ASP A 25 -2.82 -11.30 8.91
CA ASP A 25 -1.54 -10.97 8.26
C ASP A 25 -1.78 -9.97 7.13
N VAL A 26 -1.47 -8.70 7.41
CA VAL A 26 -1.61 -7.62 6.43
C VAL A 26 -0.66 -7.78 5.24
N ARG A 27 0.54 -8.33 5.42
CA ARG A 27 1.49 -8.53 4.32
C ARG A 27 0.95 -9.56 3.35
N ARG A 28 0.42 -10.68 3.87
CA ARG A 28 -0.22 -11.70 3.04
C ARG A 28 -1.46 -11.17 2.33
N LEU A 29 -2.33 -10.45 3.04
CA LEU A 29 -3.56 -9.91 2.45
C LEU A 29 -3.25 -8.86 1.37
N SER A 30 -2.36 -7.92 1.65
CA SER A 30 -1.97 -6.88 0.70
C SER A 30 -1.28 -7.44 -0.54
N ALA A 31 -0.41 -8.45 -0.40
CA ALA A 31 0.17 -9.16 -1.53
C ALA A 31 -0.91 -9.83 -2.38
N TYR A 32 -1.89 -10.51 -1.76
CA TYR A 32 -3.00 -11.12 -2.49
C TYR A 32 -3.83 -10.08 -3.27
N LEU A 33 -4.15 -8.95 -2.66
CA LEU A 33 -4.86 -7.85 -3.31
C LEU A 33 -4.03 -7.24 -4.45
N HIS A 34 -2.72 -7.08 -4.26
CA HIS A 34 -1.82 -6.62 -5.31
C HIS A 34 -1.81 -7.56 -6.52
N PHE A 35 -1.72 -8.88 -6.29
CA PHE A 35 -1.69 -9.85 -7.39
C PHE A 35 -3.02 -9.97 -8.12
N THR A 36 -4.14 -9.78 -7.43
CA THR A 36 -5.49 -9.93 -8.03
C THR A 36 -5.96 -8.68 -8.74
N HIS A 37 -5.55 -7.49 -8.28
CA HIS A 37 -6.03 -6.20 -8.82
C HIS A 37 -4.94 -5.34 -9.48
N HIS A 38 -3.66 -5.71 -9.35
CA HIS A 38 -2.49 -5.04 -9.92
C HIS A 38 -2.26 -3.58 -9.50
N THR A 39 -3.05 -3.06 -8.56
CA THR A 39 -3.06 -1.65 -8.15
C THR A 39 -2.78 -1.44 -6.66
N TYR A 40 -3.21 -2.36 -5.80
CA TYR A 40 -3.01 -2.26 -4.35
C TYR A 40 -1.53 -2.29 -3.96
N SER A 41 -1.11 -1.39 -3.07
CA SER A 41 0.24 -1.38 -2.51
C SER A 41 0.46 -2.54 -1.54
N ILE A 42 1.60 -3.22 -1.64
CA ILE A 42 1.94 -4.32 -0.71
C ILE A 42 2.36 -3.72 0.64
N TRP A 43 1.82 -4.18 1.77
CA TRP A 43 2.24 -3.64 3.06
C TRP A 43 3.73 -3.92 3.32
N ASP A 44 4.49 -2.84 3.52
CA ASP A 44 5.92 -2.87 3.78
C ASP A 44 6.29 -1.83 4.83
N GLU A 45 7.04 -2.28 5.83
CA GLU A 45 7.37 -1.48 7.02
C GLU A 45 8.39 -0.39 6.69
N ASP A 46 9.31 -0.65 5.77
CA ASP A 46 10.28 0.37 5.35
C ASP A 46 9.58 1.47 4.53
N THR A 47 8.62 1.11 3.67
CA THR A 47 7.76 2.09 2.99
C THR A 47 7.00 2.95 3.99
N ARG A 48 6.47 2.35 5.07
CA ARG A 48 5.79 3.08 6.17
C ARG A 48 6.74 4.08 6.83
N LYS A 49 7.98 3.68 7.12
CA LYS A 49 9.02 4.59 7.64
C LYS A 49 9.34 5.71 6.65
N GLY A 50 9.42 5.40 5.36
CA GLY A 50 9.62 6.40 4.30
C GLY A 50 8.52 7.45 4.30
N LEU A 51 7.25 7.03 4.41
CA LEU A 51 6.12 7.94 4.58
C LEU A 51 6.24 8.79 5.84
N SER A 52 6.63 8.19 6.98
CA SER A 52 6.85 8.92 8.24
C SER A 52 7.93 10.00 8.09
N LYS A 53 9.01 9.75 7.34
CA LYS A 53 10.04 10.75 7.05
C LYS A 53 9.54 11.93 6.21
N LEU A 54 8.55 11.69 5.36
CA LEU A 54 7.85 12.74 4.59
C LEU A 54 6.77 13.46 5.42
N GLY A 55 6.64 13.16 6.71
CA GLY A 55 5.64 13.76 7.61
C GLY A 55 4.29 13.06 7.63
N ILE A 56 4.13 11.94 6.91
CA ILE A 56 2.88 11.17 6.86
C ILE A 56 2.96 10.01 7.86
N GLN A 57 2.33 10.17 9.02
CA GLN A 57 2.37 9.16 10.08
C GLN A 57 1.29 8.11 9.88
N ILE A 58 1.71 6.91 9.47
CA ILE A 58 0.86 5.72 9.40
C ILE A 58 1.17 4.80 10.60
N PRO A 59 0.18 4.42 11.42
CA PRO A 59 0.36 3.47 12.52
C PRO A 59 0.95 2.14 12.04
N SER A 60 1.75 1.49 12.89
CA SER A 60 2.15 0.10 12.66
C SER A 60 0.96 -0.84 12.84
N LEU A 61 1.05 -2.01 12.23
CA LEU A 61 -0.10 -2.86 12.03
C LEU A 61 0.29 -4.33 12.08
N GLU A 62 -0.37 -5.09 12.95
CA GLU A 62 -0.18 -6.54 13.05
C GLU A 62 -1.28 -7.31 12.29
N HIS A 63 -2.50 -6.79 12.30
CA HIS A 63 -3.67 -7.33 11.60
C HIS A 63 -4.18 -6.30 10.59
N ALA A 64 -4.70 -6.75 9.44
CA ALA A 64 -5.24 -5.92 8.37
C ALA A 64 -6.46 -5.10 8.82
N ASP A 65 -6.22 -3.97 9.47
CA ASP A 65 -7.20 -2.92 9.67
C ASP A 65 -7.45 -2.18 8.34
N PRO A 66 -8.71 -2.13 7.87
CA PRO A 66 -9.04 -1.52 6.58
C PRO A 66 -8.71 -0.03 6.54
N PHE A 67 -8.87 0.71 7.63
CA PHE A 67 -8.66 2.15 7.65
C PHE A 67 -7.18 2.50 7.58
N VAL A 68 -6.35 1.86 8.39
CA VAL A 68 -4.90 2.11 8.38
C VAL A 68 -4.27 1.63 7.07
N TYR A 69 -4.70 0.46 6.55
CA TYR A 69 -4.22 -0.02 5.26
C TYR A 69 -4.71 0.88 4.11
N GLY A 70 -5.94 1.37 4.16
CA GLY A 70 -6.47 2.35 3.20
C GLY A 70 -5.71 3.67 3.24
N ALA A 71 -5.36 4.17 4.44
CA ALA A 71 -4.54 5.36 4.61
C ALA A 71 -3.12 5.17 4.04
N TYR A 72 -2.53 3.98 4.23
CA TYR A 72 -1.23 3.62 3.64
C TYR A 72 -1.26 3.66 2.11
N ILE A 73 -2.27 3.04 1.49
CA ILE A 73 -2.45 3.05 0.03
C ILE A 73 -2.66 4.48 -0.48
N SER A 74 -3.58 5.20 0.14
CA SER A 74 -3.94 6.57 -0.26
C SER A 74 -2.77 7.54 -0.14
N SER A 75 -1.89 7.34 0.84
CA SER A 75 -0.67 8.13 0.99
C SER A 75 0.31 7.92 -0.17
N ILE A 76 0.43 6.69 -0.67
CA ILE A 76 1.27 6.38 -1.83
C ILE A 76 0.65 6.94 -3.12
N GLU A 77 -0.68 6.89 -3.25
CA GLU A 77 -1.40 7.54 -4.36
C GLU A 77 -1.20 9.05 -4.36
N LEU A 78 -1.33 9.71 -3.21
CA LEU A 78 -1.10 11.14 -3.10
C LEU A 78 0.28 11.54 -3.61
N LEU A 79 1.31 10.75 -3.32
CA LEU A 79 2.67 10.99 -3.80
C LEU A 79 2.78 10.89 -5.33
N LYS A 80 1.99 10.03 -5.97
CA LYS A 80 1.90 9.95 -7.43
C LYS A 80 1.25 11.18 -8.06
N ASP A 81 0.27 11.76 -7.39
CA ASP A 81 -0.42 12.94 -7.88
C ASP A 81 0.47 14.18 -7.81
N VAL A 82 1.31 14.28 -6.77
CA VAL A 82 2.19 15.45 -6.59
C VAL A 82 3.53 15.34 -7.31
N ALA A 83 4.04 14.13 -7.58
CA ALA A 83 5.29 14.01 -8.35
C ALA A 83 5.02 14.14 -9.85
N PRO A 84 5.79 14.93 -10.60
CA PRO A 84 5.68 15.01 -12.05
C PRO A 84 5.98 13.65 -12.72
N PHE A 85 5.21 13.27 -13.74
CA PHE A 85 5.46 12.04 -14.51
C PHE A 85 6.85 12.05 -15.18
N THR A 86 7.36 13.25 -15.50
CA THR A 86 8.66 13.48 -16.13
C THR A 86 9.85 13.14 -15.22
N CYS A 87 9.62 12.94 -13.92
CA CYS A 87 10.65 12.54 -12.97
C CYS A 87 10.93 11.02 -13.00
N PHE A 88 10.18 10.25 -13.81
CA PHE A 88 10.36 8.80 -13.92
C PHE A 88 11.13 8.44 -15.17
N LEU A 89 12.20 7.67 -15.00
CA LEU A 89 12.81 6.93 -16.10
C LEU A 89 11.77 5.92 -16.59
N GLU A 90 11.60 5.79 -17.92
CA GLU A 90 10.75 4.75 -18.50
C GLU A 90 11.22 3.39 -17.96
N HIS A 91 10.35 2.75 -17.19
CA HIS A 91 10.60 1.46 -16.59
C HIS A 91 9.36 0.60 -16.82
N ASP A 92 9.55 -0.68 -17.11
CA ASP A 92 8.48 -1.68 -17.27
C ASP A 92 7.70 -1.98 -15.98
N VAL A 93 7.93 -1.22 -14.90
CA VAL A 93 7.33 -1.44 -13.59
C VAL A 93 6.25 -0.39 -13.35
N PRO A 94 5.05 -0.78 -12.90
CA PRO A 94 3.98 0.16 -12.59
C PRO A 94 4.46 1.26 -11.64
N ARG A 95 4.06 2.52 -11.93
CA ARG A 95 4.44 3.71 -11.15
C ARG A 95 4.23 3.53 -9.65
N GLN A 96 3.15 2.86 -9.25
CA GLN A 96 2.88 2.50 -7.84
C GLN A 96 4.04 1.76 -7.17
N ARG A 97 4.58 0.76 -7.86
CA ARG A 97 5.67 -0.08 -7.36
C ARG A 97 6.98 0.67 -7.32
N LEU A 98 7.24 1.57 -8.29
CA LEU A 98 8.41 2.46 -8.26
C LEU A 98 8.39 3.35 -7.01
N PHE A 99 7.27 4.01 -6.73
CA PHE A 99 7.12 4.83 -5.52
C PHE A 99 7.28 4.03 -4.25
N GLN A 100 6.63 2.88 -4.18
CA GLN A 100 6.73 2.01 -3.02
C GLN A 100 8.18 1.55 -2.77
N SER A 101 8.90 1.14 -3.82
CA SER A 101 10.32 0.79 -3.72
C SER A 101 11.20 1.97 -3.31
N ALA A 102 10.95 3.15 -3.86
CA ALA A 102 11.69 4.38 -3.50
C ALA A 102 11.45 4.78 -2.04
N LEU A 103 10.19 4.75 -1.58
CA LEU A 103 9.84 4.99 -0.18
C LEU A 103 10.48 3.97 0.75
N ALA A 104 10.49 2.68 0.38
CA ALA A 104 11.15 1.65 1.16
C ALA A 104 12.67 1.88 1.26
N ALA A 105 13.33 2.27 0.17
CA ALA A 105 14.73 2.64 0.18
C ALA A 105 14.97 3.84 1.11
N TYR A 106 14.18 4.91 0.95
CA TYR A 106 14.27 6.11 1.78
C TYR A 106 13.98 5.82 3.27
N GLY A 107 13.07 4.91 3.58
CA GLY A 107 12.76 4.48 4.93
C GLY A 107 13.85 3.62 5.59
N ARG A 108 14.71 2.96 4.79
CA ARG A 108 15.88 2.22 5.28
C ARG A 108 17.10 3.10 5.50
N GLU A 109 17.19 4.22 4.81
CA GLU A 109 18.25 5.19 5.06
C GLU A 109 18.19 5.62 6.54
N GLY A 110 19.33 5.62 7.22
CA GLY A 110 19.47 6.08 8.60
C GLY A 110 20.15 7.43 8.62
#